data_AF-A0A356M6B6-F1
#
_entry.id   AF-A0A356M6B6-F1
#
_cell.length_a   1.000
_cell.length_b   1.000
_cell.length_c   1.000
_cell.angle_alpha   90.00
_cell.angle_beta   90.00
_cell.angle_gamma   90.00
#
_symmetry.space_group_name_H-M   'P 1'
#
loop_
_entity.id
_entity.type
_entity.pdbx_description
1 polymer ?
#
loop_
_entity_poly.entity_id
_entity_poly.type
_entity_poly.pdbx_seq_one_letter_code
_entity_poly.pdbx_strand_id
1 'polypeptide(L)'
;MNTLAARLTFKIIGLLIVDTIVCLLFFTVWTLINLPLLPWALVAVFFTLLILHVAILLSGIIAQKYGTAISVAVVILTLLLNVSVLVLTGTTYLFIRPKYYVLFVLLIYLFYIILMAGFYMAGAKKETDLTEQASEKQASGNLLSLILTTDSNLKLLNGRIAADSYAPVGRAWNSLRERLQASTPFGRVNRTDISNVEQHIFSELEKINRTAQVLNQSESNPSELEYLVGSINQTCDLVKNKEKMIVQ
;
A
#
# COMPACT_ATOMS: atom_id res chain seq x y z
N MET A 1 22.81 9.64 -4.09
CA MET A 1 21.90 10.14 -5.15
C MET A 1 20.52 9.56 -4.89
N ASN A 2 19.52 10.39 -4.61
CA ASN A 2 18.19 9.93 -4.18
C ASN A 2 17.57 9.01 -5.23
N THR A 3 17.20 7.79 -4.83
CA THR A 3 16.60 6.76 -5.71
C THR A 3 15.33 7.27 -6.41
N LEU A 4 14.62 8.21 -5.79
CA LEU A 4 13.47 8.91 -6.36
C LEU A 4 13.87 9.81 -7.54
N ALA A 5 14.95 10.58 -7.39
CA ALA A 5 15.43 11.49 -8.43
C ALA A 5 15.89 10.69 -9.66
N ALA A 6 16.64 9.60 -9.46
CA ALA A 6 17.06 8.73 -10.56
C ALA A 6 15.87 8.15 -11.34
N ARG A 7 14.82 7.66 -10.63
CA ARG A 7 13.60 7.14 -11.27
C ARG A 7 12.86 8.19 -12.08
N LEU A 8 12.77 9.41 -11.58
CA LEU A 8 12.13 10.52 -12.29
C LEU A 8 12.93 10.87 -13.55
N THR A 9 14.26 10.95 -13.45
CA THR A 9 15.14 11.22 -14.59
C THR A 9 14.97 10.18 -15.69
N PHE A 10 14.92 8.88 -15.36
CA PHE A 10 14.68 7.83 -16.35
C PHE A 10 13.31 7.96 -17.05
N LYS A 11 12.25 8.31 -16.30
CA LYS A 11 10.92 8.55 -16.88
C LYS A 11 10.93 9.72 -17.86
N ILE A 12 11.56 10.83 -17.49
CA ILE A 12 11.65 12.03 -18.33
C ILE A 12 12.44 11.74 -19.60
N ILE A 13 13.59 11.07 -19.49
CA ILE A 13 14.40 10.68 -20.65
C ILE A 13 13.60 9.76 -21.57
N GLY A 14 12.90 8.77 -21.02
CA GLY A 14 12.06 7.85 -21.80
C GLY A 14 10.94 8.58 -22.55
N LEU A 15 10.24 9.51 -21.87
CA LEU A 15 9.20 10.34 -22.48
C LEU A 15 9.77 11.22 -23.61
N LEU A 16 10.93 11.84 -23.40
CA LEU A 16 11.59 12.68 -24.41
C LEU A 16 11.98 11.89 -25.66
N ILE A 17 12.44 10.65 -25.49
CA ILE A 17 12.71 9.74 -26.61
C ILE A 17 11.42 9.45 -27.39
N VAL A 18 10.32 9.14 -26.69
CA VAL A 18 9.01 8.90 -27.32
C VAL A 18 8.54 10.13 -28.08
N ASP A 19 8.63 11.33 -27.47
CA ASP A 19 8.26 12.58 -28.12
C ASP A 19 9.08 12.85 -29.38
N THR A 20 10.39 12.59 -29.32
CA THR A 20 11.28 12.76 -30.46
C THR A 20 10.89 11.82 -31.60
N ILE A 21 10.62 10.56 -31.29
CA ILE A 21 10.19 9.56 -32.28
C ILE A 21 8.83 9.94 -32.90
N VAL A 22 7.86 10.32 -32.07
CA VAL A 22 6.52 10.69 -32.55
C VAL A 22 6.56 11.98 -33.37
N CYS A 23 7.30 13.00 -32.94
CA CYS A 23 7.52 14.20 -33.73
C CYS A 23 8.22 13.88 -35.04
N LEU A 24 9.28 13.06 -35.03
CA LEU A 24 9.99 12.69 -36.24
C LEU A 24 9.06 11.96 -37.21
N LEU A 25 8.32 10.94 -36.76
CA LEU A 25 7.34 10.23 -37.59
C LEU A 25 6.29 11.19 -38.16
N PHE A 26 5.75 12.07 -37.32
CA PHE A 26 4.69 13.00 -37.74
C PHE A 26 5.19 14.02 -38.77
N PHE A 27 6.35 14.62 -38.52
CA PHE A 27 6.91 15.68 -39.37
C PHE A 27 7.72 15.19 -40.57
N THR A 28 8.11 13.91 -40.63
CA THR A 28 8.77 13.35 -41.82
C THR A 28 7.81 12.66 -42.77
N VAL A 29 6.76 12.01 -42.25
CA VAL A 29 5.85 11.20 -43.07
C VAL A 29 4.59 11.97 -43.48
N TRP A 30 4.08 12.90 -42.66
CA TRP A 30 2.69 13.40 -42.81
C TRP A 30 2.55 14.91 -43.09
N THR A 31 3.53 15.74 -42.75
CA THR A 31 3.41 17.22 -42.82
C THR A 31 3.17 17.83 -44.20
N LEU A 32 3.44 17.11 -45.29
CA LEU A 32 3.46 17.70 -46.64
C LEU A 32 2.22 17.39 -47.50
N ILE A 33 1.24 16.61 -47.00
CA ILE A 33 0.28 15.96 -47.91
C ILE A 33 -1.19 16.41 -47.75
N ASN A 34 -1.66 16.82 -46.55
CA ASN A 34 -3.08 17.14 -46.33
C ASN A 34 -3.32 18.28 -45.31
N LEU A 35 -3.18 19.53 -45.77
CA LEU A 35 -3.31 20.75 -44.94
C LEU A 35 -4.62 20.87 -44.14
N PRO A 36 -5.80 20.51 -44.67
CA PRO A 36 -7.06 20.56 -43.90
C PRO A 36 -7.15 19.56 -42.75
N LEU A 37 -6.46 18.42 -42.84
CA LEU A 37 -6.48 17.37 -41.82
C LEU A 37 -5.41 17.59 -40.75
N LEU A 38 -4.29 18.21 -41.14
CA LEU A 38 -3.13 18.49 -40.31
C LEU A 38 -3.46 19.03 -38.90
N PRO A 39 -4.28 20.08 -38.70
CA PRO A 39 -4.52 20.62 -37.35
C PRO A 39 -5.22 19.60 -36.44
N TRP A 40 -6.18 18.83 -36.98
CA TRP A 40 -6.91 17.82 -36.21
C TRP A 40 -6.03 16.63 -35.84
N ALA A 41 -5.20 16.19 -36.77
CA ALA A 41 -4.23 15.13 -36.53
C ALA A 41 -3.18 15.53 -35.49
N LEU A 42 -2.72 16.78 -35.55
CA LEU A 42 -1.77 17.34 -34.59
C LEU A 42 -2.39 17.36 -33.19
N VAL A 43 -3.61 17.91 -33.04
CA VAL A 43 -4.30 17.91 -31.75
C VAL A 43 -4.49 16.49 -31.21
N ALA A 44 -4.93 15.54 -32.04
CA ALA A 44 -5.15 14.16 -31.59
C ALA A 44 -3.85 13.49 -31.11
N VAL A 45 -2.76 13.62 -31.87
CA VAL A 45 -1.46 13.01 -31.53
C VAL A 45 -0.88 13.65 -30.27
N PHE A 46 -0.78 14.99 -30.22
CA PHE A 46 -0.23 15.69 -29.05
C PHE A 46 -1.10 15.50 -27.80
N PHE A 47 -2.42 15.40 -27.94
CA PHE A 47 -3.29 15.09 -26.81
C PHE A 47 -3.02 13.69 -26.25
N THR A 48 -2.85 12.67 -27.11
CA THR A 48 -2.46 11.33 -26.61
C THR A 48 -1.08 11.30 -25.95
N LEU A 49 -0.12 12.09 -26.45
CA LEU A 49 1.18 12.25 -25.81
C LEU A 49 1.05 12.90 -24.43
N LEU A 50 0.21 13.93 -24.30
CA LEU A 50 -0.07 14.56 -23.02
C LEU A 50 -0.67 13.55 -22.02
N ILE A 51 -1.66 12.75 -22.44
CA ILE A 51 -2.24 11.70 -21.58
C ILE A 51 -1.16 10.67 -21.19
N LEU A 52 -0.27 10.29 -22.12
CA LEU A 52 0.84 9.37 -21.83
C LEU A 52 1.82 9.93 -20.79
N HIS A 53 2.16 11.22 -20.88
CA HIS A 53 2.97 11.91 -19.87
C HIS A 53 2.30 11.83 -18.50
N VAL A 54 1.03 12.21 -18.43
CA VAL A 54 0.25 12.18 -17.19
C VAL A 54 0.22 10.77 -16.60
N ALA A 55 -0.05 9.74 -17.42
CA ALA A 55 -0.09 8.34 -16.98
C ALA A 55 1.27 7.85 -16.45
N ILE A 56 2.38 8.15 -17.13
CA ILE A 56 3.72 7.72 -16.72
C ILE A 56 4.20 8.48 -15.47
N LEU A 57 3.93 9.78 -15.37
CA LEU A 57 4.31 10.57 -14.20
C LEU A 57 3.49 10.17 -12.97
N LEU A 58 2.16 10.02 -13.12
CA LEU A 58 1.26 9.63 -12.02
C LEU A 58 1.30 8.14 -11.68
N SER A 59 1.94 7.28 -12.49
CA SER A 59 2.03 5.83 -12.24
C SER A 59 2.51 5.49 -10.82
N GLY A 60 3.40 6.29 -10.22
CA GLY A 60 3.85 6.07 -8.84
C GLY A 60 2.72 6.22 -7.81
N ILE A 61 1.90 7.26 -7.98
CA ILE A 61 0.75 7.55 -7.11
C ILE A 61 -0.34 6.50 -7.31
N ILE A 62 -0.62 6.15 -8.57
CA ILE A 62 -1.58 5.10 -8.93
C ILE A 62 -1.14 3.75 -8.35
N ALA A 63 0.15 3.42 -8.41
CA ALA A 63 0.69 2.19 -7.86
C ALA A 63 0.59 2.13 -6.33
N GLN A 64 0.75 3.27 -5.64
CA GLN A 64 0.55 3.34 -4.20
C GLN A 64 -0.92 3.17 -3.81
N LYS A 65 -1.83 3.83 -4.54
CA LYS A 65 -3.25 3.87 -4.21
C LYS A 65 -4.01 2.61 -4.61
N TYR A 66 -3.78 2.12 -5.83
CA TYR A 66 -4.53 1.01 -6.43
C TYR A 66 -3.65 -0.23 -6.70
N GLY A 67 -2.36 -0.17 -6.35
CA GLY A 67 -1.41 -1.26 -6.57
C GLY A 67 -0.71 -1.23 -7.92
N THR A 68 0.45 -1.88 -7.98
CA THR A 68 1.36 -1.89 -9.12
C THR A 68 0.73 -2.43 -10.41
N ALA A 69 -0.08 -3.50 -10.32
CA ALA A 69 -0.73 -4.10 -11.48
C ALA A 69 -1.66 -3.12 -12.22
N ILE A 70 -2.47 -2.34 -11.47
CA ILE A 70 -3.39 -1.36 -12.07
C ILE A 70 -2.61 -0.20 -12.68
N SER A 71 -1.55 0.27 -12.01
CA SER A 71 -0.67 1.29 -12.58
C SER A 71 -0.03 0.85 -13.89
N VAL A 72 0.46 -0.40 -13.98
CA VAL A 72 1.06 -0.92 -15.21
C VAL A 72 0.01 -1.03 -16.31
N ALA A 73 -1.19 -1.53 -15.98
CA ALA A 73 -2.29 -1.64 -16.93
C ALA A 73 -2.71 -0.28 -17.52
N VAL A 74 -2.79 0.77 -16.69
CA VAL A 74 -3.09 2.15 -17.14
C VAL A 74 -2.01 2.67 -18.10
N VAL A 75 -0.73 2.45 -17.81
CA VAL A 75 0.37 2.88 -18.69
C VAL A 75 0.32 2.13 -20.02
N ILE A 76 0.13 0.81 -20.00
CA ILE A 76 0.02 -0.01 -21.22
C ILE A 76 -1.19 0.43 -22.05
N LEU A 77 -2.35 0.62 -21.43
CA LEU A 77 -3.55 1.09 -22.11
C LEU A 77 -3.34 2.46 -22.76
N THR A 78 -2.64 3.36 -22.08
CA THR A 78 -2.36 4.71 -22.60
C THR A 78 -1.34 4.68 -23.74
N LEU A 79 -0.37 3.77 -23.69
CA LEU A 79 0.55 3.54 -24.80
C LEU A 79 -0.20 2.96 -26.01
N LEU A 80 -1.12 2.02 -25.78
CA LEU A 80 -1.96 1.45 -26.83
C LEU A 80 -2.86 2.52 -27.47
N LEU A 81 -3.42 3.44 -26.66
CA LEU A 81 -4.15 4.61 -27.16
C LEU A 81 -3.29 5.46 -28.10
N ASN A 82 -2.06 5.81 -27.69
CA ASN A 82 -1.16 6.62 -28.50
C ASN A 82 -0.82 5.91 -29.83
N VAL A 83 -0.49 4.62 -29.79
CA VAL A 83 -0.22 3.81 -30.98
C VAL A 83 -1.45 3.73 -31.88
N SER A 84 -2.65 3.50 -31.33
CA SER A 84 -3.89 3.44 -32.12
C SER A 84 -4.17 4.76 -32.85
N VAL A 85 -3.96 5.90 -32.20
CA VAL A 85 -4.13 7.22 -32.85
C VAL A 85 -3.06 7.46 -33.92
N LEU A 86 -1.81 7.06 -33.69
CA LEU A 86 -0.76 7.15 -34.70
C LEU A 86 -1.03 6.26 -35.91
N VAL A 87 -1.47 5.02 -35.70
CA VAL A 87 -1.83 4.08 -36.78
C VAL A 87 -3.04 4.59 -37.55
N LEU A 88 -4.10 5.04 -36.86
CA LEU A 88 -5.27 5.65 -37.50
C LEU A 88 -4.85 6.84 -38.34
N THR A 89 -4.01 7.73 -37.78
CA THR A 89 -3.50 8.90 -38.48
C THR A 89 -2.72 8.47 -39.72
N GLY A 90 -1.68 7.64 -39.58
CA GLY A 90 -0.85 7.22 -40.70
C GLY A 90 -1.59 6.46 -41.80
N THR A 91 -2.58 5.64 -41.46
CA THR A 91 -3.36 4.86 -42.44
C THR A 91 -4.42 5.66 -43.17
N THR A 92 -5.04 6.64 -42.49
CA THR A 92 -6.19 7.37 -43.04
C THR A 92 -5.82 8.74 -43.61
N TYR A 93 -4.62 9.26 -43.30
CA TYR A 93 -4.19 10.63 -43.59
C TYR A 93 -4.43 11.12 -45.03
N LEU A 94 -4.22 10.23 -46.01
CA LEU A 94 -4.27 10.57 -47.43
C LEU A 94 -5.68 10.65 -48.01
N PHE A 95 -6.66 9.97 -47.40
CA PHE A 95 -7.95 9.69 -48.05
C PHE A 95 -9.15 10.13 -47.23
N ILE A 96 -8.97 10.36 -45.93
CA ILE A 96 -10.07 10.66 -45.01
C ILE A 96 -10.44 12.14 -45.02
N ARG A 97 -11.74 12.43 -44.99
CA ARG A 97 -12.21 13.79 -44.74
C ARG A 97 -12.08 14.11 -43.24
N PRO A 98 -11.73 15.36 -42.86
CA PRO A 98 -11.51 15.74 -41.47
C PRO A 98 -12.64 15.35 -40.51
N LYS A 99 -13.90 15.49 -40.94
CA LYS A 99 -15.08 15.11 -40.14
C LYS A 99 -15.10 13.64 -39.73
N TYR A 100 -14.70 12.72 -40.61
CA TYR A 100 -14.68 11.29 -40.30
C TYR A 100 -13.47 10.93 -39.44
N TYR A 101 -12.33 11.60 -39.67
CA TYR A 101 -11.16 11.43 -38.82
C TYR A 101 -11.46 11.78 -37.36
N VAL A 102 -12.05 12.95 -37.13
CA VAL A 102 -12.44 13.40 -35.77
C VAL A 102 -13.42 12.40 -35.15
N LEU A 103 -14.40 11.91 -35.90
CA LEU A 103 -15.34 10.90 -35.41
C LEU A 103 -14.62 9.62 -34.93
N PHE A 104 -13.68 9.08 -35.72
CA PHE A 104 -12.94 7.87 -35.33
C PHE A 104 -12.04 8.12 -34.11
N VAL A 105 -11.36 9.27 -34.04
CA VAL A 105 -10.55 9.64 -32.87
C VAL A 105 -11.41 9.72 -31.61
N LEU A 106 -12.60 10.34 -31.70
CA LEU A 106 -13.54 10.41 -30.59
C LEU A 106 -14.02 9.02 -30.13
N LEU A 107 -14.27 8.10 -31.06
CA LEU A 107 -14.61 6.71 -30.73
C LEU A 107 -13.47 6.00 -29.99
N ILE A 108 -12.23 6.19 -30.42
CA ILE A 108 -11.05 5.64 -29.74
C ILE A 108 -10.95 6.20 -28.31
N TYR A 109 -11.15 7.51 -28.13
CA TYR A 109 -11.14 8.13 -26.80
C TYR A 109 -12.28 7.65 -25.92
N LEU A 110 -13.48 7.47 -26.48
CA LEU A 110 -14.60 6.92 -25.74
C LEU A 110 -14.29 5.50 -25.23
N PHE A 111 -13.72 4.65 -26.08
CA PHE A 111 -13.31 3.30 -25.67
C PHE A 111 -12.24 3.34 -24.58
N TYR A 112 -11.25 4.23 -24.69
CA TYR A 112 -10.25 4.44 -23.65
C TYR A 112 -10.86 4.86 -22.31
N ILE A 113 -11.81 5.81 -22.32
CA ILE A 113 -12.50 6.27 -21.10
C ILE A 113 -13.27 5.12 -20.44
N ILE A 114 -13.97 4.30 -21.22
CA ILE A 114 -14.72 3.14 -20.71
C ILE A 114 -13.77 2.16 -20.01
N LEU A 115 -12.62 1.84 -20.62
CA LEU A 115 -11.63 0.96 -20.01
C LEU A 115 -11.01 1.57 -18.74
N MET A 116 -10.72 2.87 -18.74
CA MET A 116 -10.22 3.59 -17.57
C MET A 116 -11.24 3.58 -16.42
N ALA A 117 -12.53 3.71 -16.71
CA ALA A 117 -13.59 3.58 -15.72
C ALA A 117 -13.63 2.17 -15.11
N GLY A 118 -13.46 1.13 -15.93
CA GLY A 118 -13.32 -0.25 -15.46
C GLY A 118 -12.14 -0.44 -14.51
N PHE A 119 -10.97 0.12 -14.84
CA PHE A 119 -9.81 0.07 -13.94
C PHE A 119 -10.01 0.87 -12.65
N TYR A 120 -10.71 2.00 -12.71
CA TYR A 120 -11.06 2.77 -11.52
C TYR A 120 -11.95 1.96 -10.57
N MET A 121 -13.00 1.31 -11.09
CA MET A 121 -13.88 0.45 -10.28
C MET A 121 -13.13 -0.73 -9.67
N ALA A 122 -12.28 -1.40 -10.46
CA ALA A 122 -11.43 -2.49 -9.97
C ALA A 122 -10.42 -2.01 -8.92
N GLY A 123 -9.88 -0.80 -9.09
CA GLY A 123 -8.93 -0.17 -8.17
C GLY A 123 -9.54 0.23 -6.84
N ALA A 124 -10.76 0.77 -6.84
CA ALA A 124 -11.43 1.21 -5.62
C ALA A 124 -11.57 0.07 -4.58
N LYS A 125 -11.88 -1.15 -5.04
CA LYS A 125 -11.92 -2.33 -4.17
C LYS A 125 -10.53 -2.73 -3.64
N LYS A 126 -9.49 -2.53 -4.44
CA LYS A 126 -8.12 -2.88 -4.05
C LYS A 126 -7.50 -1.87 -3.10
N GLU A 127 -7.90 -0.60 -3.20
CA GLU A 127 -7.48 0.45 -2.27
C GLU A 127 -7.91 0.11 -0.84
N THR A 128 -9.16 -0.32 -0.64
CA THR A 128 -9.65 -0.74 0.68
C THR A 128 -8.82 -1.91 1.23
N ASP A 129 -8.58 -2.94 0.43
CA ASP A 129 -7.78 -4.11 0.85
C ASP A 129 -6.34 -3.70 1.23
N LEU A 130 -5.72 -2.79 0.47
CA LEU A 130 -4.38 -2.29 0.76
C LEU A 130 -4.33 -1.46 2.05
N THR A 131 -5.36 -0.64 2.31
CA THR A 131 -5.44 0.14 3.56
C THR A 131 -5.64 -0.76 4.78
N GLU A 132 -6.48 -1.79 4.68
CA GLU A 132 -6.67 -2.79 5.75
C GLU A 132 -5.38 -3.56 6.01
N GLN A 133 -4.69 -4.01 4.96
CA GLN A 133 -3.42 -4.71 5.09
C GLN A 133 -2.31 -3.84 5.71
N ALA A 134 -2.28 -2.54 5.38
CA ALA A 134 -1.33 -1.60 5.98
C ALA A 134 -1.61 -1.40 7.48
N SER A 135 -2.89 -1.29 7.86
CA SER A 135 -3.33 -1.20 9.24
C SER A 135 -2.97 -2.47 10.03
N GLU A 136 -3.25 -3.67 9.50
CA GLU A 136 -2.88 -4.96 10.09
C GLU A 136 -1.36 -5.03 10.34
N LYS A 137 -0.56 -4.63 9.33
CA LYS A 137 0.89 -4.66 9.43
C LYS A 137 1.41 -3.68 10.49
N GLN A 138 0.83 -2.49 10.59
CA GLN A 138 1.20 -1.50 11.60
C GLN A 138 0.84 -1.99 13.01
N ALA A 139 -0.40 -2.48 13.21
CA ALA A 139 -0.85 -2.99 14.50
C ALA A 139 0.00 -4.19 14.96
N SER A 140 0.23 -5.14 14.07
CA SER A 140 1.07 -6.32 14.35
C SER A 140 2.53 -5.94 14.62
N GLY A 141 3.07 -4.95 13.90
CA GLY A 141 4.42 -4.42 14.13
C GLY A 141 4.58 -3.74 15.50
N ASN A 142 3.59 -2.91 15.88
CA ASN A 142 3.58 -2.26 17.19
C ASN A 142 3.49 -3.27 18.33
N LEU A 143 2.64 -4.29 18.20
CA LEU A 143 2.52 -5.36 19.17
C LEU A 143 3.83 -6.14 19.31
N LEU A 144 4.47 -6.50 18.19
CA LEU A 144 5.75 -7.20 18.20
C LEU A 144 6.83 -6.39 18.92
N SER A 145 6.90 -5.08 18.63
CA SER A 145 7.82 -4.17 19.32
C SER A 145 7.58 -4.18 20.83
N LEU A 146 6.31 -4.07 21.26
CA LEU A 146 5.95 -4.07 22.67
C LEU A 146 6.29 -5.39 23.37
N ILE A 147 6.03 -6.53 22.71
CA ILE A 147 6.42 -7.86 23.22
C ILE A 147 7.93 -7.94 23.43
N LEU A 148 8.74 -7.50 22.45
CA LEU A 148 10.20 -7.52 22.54
C LEU A 148 10.73 -6.62 23.66
N THR A 149 10.18 -5.41 23.80
CA THR A 149 10.55 -4.49 24.89
C THR A 149 10.19 -5.06 26.25
N THR A 150 8.99 -5.65 26.37
CA THR A 150 8.53 -6.27 27.62
C THR A 150 9.38 -7.49 27.98
N ASP A 151 9.72 -8.34 27.01
CA ASP A 151 10.60 -9.51 27.20
C ASP A 151 11.99 -9.09 27.72
N SER A 152 12.56 -8.02 27.16
CA SER A 152 13.80 -7.43 27.63
C SER A 152 13.70 -6.96 29.08
N ASN A 153 12.66 -6.20 29.41
CA ASN A 153 12.47 -5.65 30.75
C ASN A 153 12.23 -6.74 31.80
N LEU A 154 11.49 -7.80 31.46
CA LEU A 154 11.27 -8.92 32.36
C LEU A 154 12.54 -9.75 32.57
N LYS A 155 13.35 -9.96 31.52
CA LYS A 155 14.64 -10.67 31.66
C LYS A 155 15.63 -9.95 32.58
N LEU A 156 15.60 -8.61 32.61
CA LEU A 156 16.43 -7.84 33.54
C LEU A 156 16.08 -8.12 35.00
N LEU A 157 14.82 -8.45 35.31
CA LEU A 157 14.39 -8.83 36.67
C LEU A 157 15.01 -10.14 37.14
N ASN A 158 15.28 -11.09 36.24
CA ASN A 158 15.92 -12.38 36.56
C ASN A 158 17.30 -12.22 37.21
N GLY A 159 18.00 -11.12 36.91
CA GLY A 159 19.31 -10.81 37.52
C GLY A 159 19.23 -10.01 38.82
N ARG A 160 18.05 -9.53 39.20
CA ARG A 160 17.84 -8.62 40.34
C ARG A 160 17.02 -9.22 41.48
N ILE A 161 16.24 -10.26 41.20
CA ILE A 161 15.31 -10.88 42.14
C ILE A 161 15.73 -12.34 42.36
N ALA A 162 15.44 -12.87 43.55
CA ALA A 162 15.62 -14.29 43.83
C ALA A 162 14.92 -15.17 42.79
N ALA A 163 15.59 -16.25 42.38
CA ALA A 163 15.13 -17.15 41.33
C ALA A 163 13.72 -17.71 41.59
N ASP A 164 13.41 -18.02 42.85
CA ASP A 164 12.11 -18.56 43.27
C ASP A 164 10.96 -17.57 43.05
N SER A 165 11.21 -16.27 43.25
CA SER A 165 10.22 -15.21 43.03
C SER A 165 10.08 -14.82 41.56
N TYR A 166 11.13 -15.05 40.74
CA TYR A 166 11.09 -14.79 39.30
C TYR A 166 10.40 -15.91 38.51
N ALA A 167 10.53 -17.17 38.94
CA ALA A 167 9.99 -18.32 38.21
C ALA A 167 8.48 -18.23 37.85
N PRO A 168 7.57 -17.70 38.70
CA PRO A 168 6.18 -17.46 38.33
C PRO A 168 6.02 -16.44 37.20
N VAL A 169 6.77 -15.33 37.24
CA VAL A 169 6.74 -14.26 36.23
C VAL A 169 7.19 -14.80 34.88
N GLY A 170 8.33 -15.49 34.85
CA GLY A 170 8.88 -16.07 33.62
C GLY A 170 7.93 -17.08 32.97
N ARG A 171 7.29 -17.95 33.76
CA ARG A 171 6.30 -18.91 33.25
C ARG A 171 5.05 -18.23 32.69
N ALA A 172 4.49 -17.27 33.42
CA ALA A 172 3.31 -16.53 32.98
C ALA A 172 3.61 -15.76 31.67
N TRP A 173 4.76 -15.09 31.61
CA TRP A 173 5.17 -14.34 30.43
C TRP A 173 5.39 -15.23 29.20
N ASN A 174 6.11 -16.34 29.36
CA ASN A 174 6.34 -17.28 28.25
C ASN A 174 5.01 -17.80 27.69
N SER A 175 4.05 -18.15 28.57
CA SER A 175 2.72 -18.60 28.15
C SER A 175 1.96 -17.52 27.37
N LEU A 176 1.95 -16.27 27.86
CA LEU A 176 1.32 -15.14 27.17
C LEU A 176 1.98 -14.89 25.81
N ARG A 177 3.32 -14.89 25.76
CA ARG A 177 4.09 -14.65 24.55
C ARG A 177 3.83 -15.71 23.49
N GLU A 178 3.90 -16.98 23.85
CA GLU A 178 3.59 -18.09 22.93
C GLU A 178 2.18 -17.94 22.37
N ARG A 179 1.21 -17.59 23.22
CA ARG A 179 -0.17 -17.42 22.76
C ARG A 179 -0.33 -16.22 21.84
N LEU A 180 0.27 -15.08 22.15
CA LEU A 180 0.26 -13.90 21.28
C LEU A 180 0.90 -14.18 19.91
N GLN A 181 1.97 -14.99 19.87
CA GLN A 181 2.62 -15.40 18.62
C GLN A 181 1.79 -16.43 17.83
N ALA A 182 1.02 -17.28 18.51
CA ALA A 182 0.13 -18.26 17.88
C ALA A 182 -1.23 -17.68 17.48
N SER A 183 -1.62 -16.53 18.05
CA SER A 183 -2.92 -15.92 17.82
C SER A 183 -3.03 -15.27 16.44
N THR A 184 -4.27 -15.03 16.00
CA THR A 184 -4.53 -14.28 14.77
C THR A 184 -3.90 -12.88 14.84
N PRO A 185 -3.21 -12.42 13.77
CA PRO A 185 -2.61 -11.09 13.72
C PRO A 185 -3.59 -9.97 14.08
N PHE A 186 -3.08 -8.96 14.76
CA PHE A 186 -3.88 -7.82 15.19
C PHE A 186 -4.27 -6.96 13.98
N GLY A 187 -5.51 -6.48 13.96
CA GLY A 187 -6.06 -5.70 12.86
C GLY A 187 -6.52 -6.52 11.65
N ARG A 188 -6.37 -7.86 11.68
CA ARG A 188 -6.80 -8.72 10.56
C ARG A 188 -8.32 -8.88 10.47
N VAL A 189 -9.03 -8.85 11.60
CA VAL A 189 -10.48 -9.04 11.65
C VAL A 189 -11.16 -7.69 11.76
N ASN A 190 -11.90 -7.33 10.72
CA ASN A 190 -12.64 -6.07 10.65
C ASN A 190 -13.98 -6.15 11.41
N ARG A 191 -13.92 -6.37 12.74
CA ARG A 191 -15.06 -6.29 13.66
C ARG A 191 -14.70 -5.37 14.82
N THR A 192 -15.56 -4.37 15.08
CA THR A 192 -15.35 -3.36 16.14
C THR A 192 -15.11 -4.01 17.50
N ASP A 193 -15.86 -5.06 17.84
CA ASP A 193 -15.73 -5.76 19.12
C ASP A 193 -14.34 -6.40 19.30
N ILE A 194 -13.79 -6.97 18.23
CA ILE A 194 -12.45 -7.58 18.26
C ILE A 194 -11.39 -6.49 18.32
N SER A 195 -11.56 -5.39 17.58
CA SER A 195 -10.64 -4.24 17.64
C SER A 195 -10.55 -3.64 19.05
N ASN A 196 -11.69 -3.54 19.76
CA ASN A 196 -11.72 -3.08 21.14
C ASN A 196 -10.95 -4.02 22.08
N VAL A 197 -11.10 -5.34 21.92
CA VAL A 197 -10.35 -6.33 22.70
C VAL A 197 -8.85 -6.26 22.38
N GLU A 198 -8.48 -6.06 21.11
CA GLU A 198 -7.09 -5.88 20.70
C GLU A 198 -6.45 -4.63 21.32
N GLN A 199 -7.16 -3.50 21.33
CA GLN A 199 -6.72 -2.30 22.03
C GLN A 199 -6.58 -2.53 23.54
N HIS A 200 -7.51 -3.28 24.14
CA HIS A 200 -7.43 -3.61 25.56
C HIS A 200 -6.20 -4.47 25.87
N ILE A 201 -5.94 -5.52 25.10
CA ILE A 201 -4.73 -6.35 25.22
C ILE A 201 -3.46 -5.47 25.08
N PHE A 202 -3.45 -4.55 24.12
CA PHE A 202 -2.32 -3.64 23.93
C PHE A 202 -2.09 -2.76 25.16
N SER A 203 -3.15 -2.17 25.71
CA SER A 203 -3.06 -1.33 26.92
C SER A 203 -2.59 -2.10 28.15
N GLU A 204 -3.00 -3.36 28.31
CA GLU A 204 -2.55 -4.22 29.41
C GLU A 204 -1.08 -4.61 29.26
N LEU A 205 -0.62 -4.91 28.03
CA LEU A 205 0.80 -5.12 27.76
C LEU A 205 1.65 -3.88 28.06
N GLU A 206 1.15 -2.68 27.76
CA GLU A 206 1.85 -1.44 28.15
C GLU A 206 1.95 -1.30 29.67
N LYS A 207 0.88 -1.63 30.40
CA LYS A 207 0.90 -1.62 31.87
C LYS A 207 1.90 -2.63 32.42
N ILE A 208 1.90 -3.87 31.92
CA ILE A 208 2.87 -4.92 32.28
C ILE A 208 4.30 -4.41 32.05
N ASN A 209 4.56 -3.81 30.89
CA ASN A 209 5.86 -3.27 30.55
C ASN A 209 6.29 -2.14 31.51
N ARG A 210 5.39 -1.21 31.84
CA ARG A 210 5.66 -0.13 32.80
C ARG A 210 5.92 -0.67 34.20
N THR A 211 5.13 -1.62 34.68
CA THR A 211 5.35 -2.27 35.98
C THR A 211 6.71 -2.98 36.02
N ALA A 212 7.08 -3.68 34.94
CA ALA A 212 8.41 -4.29 34.83
C ALA A 212 9.54 -3.26 34.86
N GLN A 213 9.36 -2.08 34.24
CA GLN A 213 10.35 -0.99 34.30
C GLN A 213 10.49 -0.40 35.71
N VAL A 214 9.38 -0.19 36.42
CA VAL A 214 9.40 0.31 37.80
C VAL A 214 10.11 -0.68 38.72
N LEU A 215 9.80 -1.97 38.61
CA LEU A 215 10.47 -3.04 39.35
C LEU A 215 11.95 -3.16 39.03
N ASN A 216 12.38 -2.75 37.83
CA ASN A 216 13.80 -2.67 37.48
C ASN A 216 14.52 -1.45 38.10
N GLN A 217 13.80 -0.45 38.59
CA GLN A 217 14.37 0.78 39.15
C GLN A 217 14.30 0.85 40.69
N SER A 218 13.37 0.11 41.30
CA SER A 218 13.14 0.07 42.76
C SER A 218 13.61 -1.26 43.38
N GLU A 219 13.80 -1.28 44.71
CA GLU A 219 13.85 -2.54 45.45
C GLU A 219 12.53 -3.29 45.24
N SER A 220 12.65 -4.57 44.85
CA SER A 220 11.51 -5.37 44.41
C SER A 220 10.59 -5.71 45.58
N ASN A 221 9.36 -5.22 45.54
CA ASN A 221 8.32 -5.56 46.51
C ASN A 221 7.60 -6.85 46.09
N PRO A 222 7.49 -7.88 46.96
CA PRO A 222 6.77 -9.13 46.65
C PRO A 222 5.34 -8.93 46.16
N SER A 223 4.62 -7.94 46.71
CA SER A 223 3.23 -7.64 46.32
C SER A 223 3.11 -7.10 44.88
N GLU A 224 4.11 -6.35 44.41
CA GLU A 224 4.15 -5.84 43.03
C GLU A 224 4.48 -6.95 42.01
N LEU A 225 5.27 -7.95 42.42
CA LEU A 225 5.52 -9.14 41.61
C LEU A 225 4.27 -10.00 41.46
N GLU A 226 3.51 -10.22 42.54
CA GLU A 226 2.23 -10.93 42.46
C GLU A 226 1.23 -10.19 41.56
N TYR A 227 1.15 -8.86 41.67
CA TYR A 227 0.34 -8.04 40.78
C TYR A 227 0.76 -8.17 39.31
N LEU A 228 2.07 -8.20 39.03
CA LEU A 228 2.61 -8.39 37.69
C LEU A 228 2.21 -9.76 37.11
N VAL A 229 2.36 -10.84 37.88
CA VAL A 229 1.93 -12.18 37.48
C VAL A 229 0.41 -12.21 37.21
N GLY A 230 -0.38 -11.59 38.08
CA GLY A 230 -1.83 -11.45 37.90
C GLY A 230 -2.20 -10.75 36.60
N SER A 231 -1.54 -9.62 36.32
CA SER A 231 -1.76 -8.82 35.10
C SER A 231 -1.41 -9.60 33.83
N ILE A 232 -0.30 -10.36 33.84
CA ILE A 232 0.11 -11.21 32.72
C ILE A 232 -0.93 -12.31 32.46
N ASN A 233 -1.42 -12.97 33.51
CA ASN A 233 -2.42 -14.03 33.38
C ASN A 233 -3.77 -13.48 32.88
N GLN A 234 -4.21 -12.33 33.40
CA GLN A 234 -5.42 -11.64 32.93
C GLN A 234 -5.31 -11.28 31.44
N THR A 235 -4.16 -10.77 31.01
CA THR A 235 -3.91 -10.47 29.60
C THR A 235 -3.94 -11.72 28.73
N CYS A 236 -3.44 -12.85 29.24
CA CYS A 236 -3.51 -14.15 28.55
C CYS A 236 -4.97 -14.59 28.36
N ASP A 237 -5.84 -14.37 29.35
CA ASP A 237 -7.26 -14.68 29.24
C ASP A 237 -8.00 -13.76 28.26
N LEU A 238 -7.60 -12.48 28.16
CA LEU A 238 -8.10 -11.58 27.11
C LEU A 238 -7.75 -12.10 25.70
N VAL A 239 -6.53 -12.60 25.49
CA VAL A 239 -6.11 -13.20 24.21
C VAL A 239 -6.96 -14.43 23.88
N LYS A 240 -7.21 -15.31 24.85
CA LYS A 240 -8.09 -16.48 24.66
C LYS A 240 -9.52 -16.06 24.33
N ASN A 241 -10.02 -14.99 24.96
CA ASN A 241 -11.37 -14.48 24.69
C ASN A 241 -11.46 -13.93 23.26
N LYS A 242 -10.44 -13.18 22.82
CA LYS A 242 -10.33 -12.71 21.43
C LYS A 242 -10.43 -13.88 20.44
N GLU A 243 -9.68 -14.95 20.68
CA GLU A 243 -9.68 -16.12 19.80
C GLU A 243 -11.05 -16.80 19.74
N LYS A 244 -11.76 -16.89 20.87
CA LYS A 244 -13.14 -17.41 20.90
C LYS A 244 -14.08 -16.53 20.08
N MET A 245 -13.98 -15.21 20.19
CA MET A 245 -14.80 -14.26 19.44
C MET A 245 -14.55 -14.32 17.92
N ILE A 246 -13.35 -14.71 17.49
CA ILE A 246 -13.03 -14.87 16.07
C ILE A 246 -13.71 -16.11 15.47
N VAL A 247 -13.89 -17.16 16.27
CA VAL A 247 -14.48 -18.45 15.83
C VAL A 247 -16.02 -18.40 15.82
N GLN A 248 -16.64 -17.45 16.54
CA GLN A 248 -18.09 -17.26 16.65
C GLN A 248 -18.64 -16.27 15.62
#